data_AF-A0A158Q2Y3-F1
#
_entry.id   AF-A0A158Q2Y3-F1
#
_cell.length_a   1.000
_cell.length_b   1.000
_cell.length_c   1.000
_cell.angle_alpha   90.00
_cell.angle_beta   90.00
_cell.angle_gamma   90.00
#
_symmetry.space_group_name_H-M   'P 1'
#
loop_
_entity.id
_entity.type
_entity.pdbx_description
1 polymer ?
#
loop_
_entity_poly.entity_id
_entity_poly.type
_entity_poly.pdbx_seq_one_letter_code
_entity_poly.pdbx_strand_id
1 'polypeptide(L)'
;RTLKKTSCNSFLKFFFKIKSINTEIYKKNWKPNIVYLYQFYRREEVLPSLSPFCLKVETWLRANQIQYESINCLFTRSNKGLLPFIELNGEHIADSQLIIQHLQKYFKIEARKRLYQHGIGRHSRDDIISILHNDIRAVDLILGDKKFLFGDKPTTADFTVFAHLATTYFLPYRQPITDLLDEKFPRTKALIVRMRAHYFPEWKYPT
;
A
#
# COMPACT_ATOMS: atom_id res chain seq x y z
N ARG A 1 16.01 -18.44 42.93
CA ARG A 1 15.58 -19.15 41.69
C ARG A 1 15.62 -18.16 40.53
N THR A 2 16.79 -17.93 39.95
CA THR A 2 16.95 -17.01 38.82
C THR A 2 16.86 -17.80 37.52
N LEU A 3 15.77 -17.57 36.78
CA LEU A 3 15.53 -18.11 35.45
C LEU A 3 16.69 -17.69 34.54
N LYS A 4 17.54 -18.65 34.16
CA LYS A 4 18.55 -18.48 33.11
C LYS A 4 17.81 -18.14 31.81
N LYS A 5 17.91 -16.88 31.37
CA LYS A 5 17.59 -16.45 30.02
C LYS A 5 18.44 -17.26 29.05
N THR A 6 17.90 -18.35 28.53
CA THR A 6 18.47 -19.06 27.40
C THR A 6 18.42 -18.12 26.20
N SER A 7 19.60 -17.76 25.74
CA SER A 7 19.87 -16.84 24.64
C SER A 7 19.07 -17.23 23.39
N CYS A 8 18.11 -16.39 23.01
CA CYS A 8 17.32 -16.46 21.78
C CYS A 8 18.18 -16.34 20.49
N ASN A 9 19.50 -16.23 20.61
CA ASN A 9 20.42 -16.10 19.47
C ASN A 9 20.65 -17.40 18.69
N SER A 10 20.24 -18.57 19.20
CA SER A 10 20.31 -19.81 18.44
C SER A 10 19.21 -19.92 17.37
N PHE A 11 18.00 -19.42 17.68
CA PHE A 11 16.87 -19.51 16.76
C PHE A 11 17.04 -18.57 15.55
N LEU A 12 17.56 -17.35 15.76
CA LEU A 12 17.80 -16.41 14.67
C LEU A 12 18.90 -16.87 13.70
N LYS A 13 19.95 -17.56 14.17
CA LYS A 13 21.02 -18.06 13.28
C LYS A 13 20.56 -19.20 12.37
N PHE A 14 19.50 -19.92 12.73
CA PHE A 14 18.95 -20.98 11.88
C PHE A 14 18.16 -20.40 10.69
N PHE A 15 17.53 -19.23 10.85
CA PHE A 15 16.75 -18.60 9.76
C PHE A 15 17.61 -17.88 8.71
N PHE A 16 18.83 -17.44 9.03
CA PHE A 16 19.64 -16.59 8.13
C PHE A 16 20.71 -17.31 7.31
N LYS A 17 20.85 -18.64 7.39
CA LYS A 17 21.86 -19.38 6.61
C LYS A 17 21.26 -20.10 5.39
N ILE A 18 20.36 -19.43 4.66
CA ILE A 18 20.02 -19.84 3.30
C ILE A 18 21.21 -19.42 2.42
N LYS A 19 22.08 -20.37 2.07
CA LYS A 19 23.10 -20.16 1.02
C LYS A 19 22.38 -19.57 -0.19
N SER A 20 22.83 -18.41 -0.68
CA SER A 20 22.46 -17.88 -1.99
C SER A 20 22.59 -19.00 -3.02
N ILE A 21 21.46 -19.56 -3.47
CA ILE A 21 21.45 -20.61 -4.48
C ILE A 21 21.83 -19.94 -5.81
N ASN A 22 22.75 -20.59 -6.54
CA ASN A 22 23.36 -20.10 -7.78
C ASN A 22 22.31 -19.46 -8.71
N THR A 23 22.59 -18.26 -9.22
CA THR A 23 21.68 -17.40 -10.03
C THR A 23 21.52 -17.91 -11.47
N GLU A 24 21.51 -19.22 -11.66
CA GLU A 24 21.23 -19.76 -12.99
C GLU A 24 19.74 -19.60 -13.31
N ILE A 25 19.47 -18.96 -14.44
CA ILE A 25 18.15 -18.93 -15.07
C ILE A 25 17.75 -20.38 -15.33
N TYR A 26 16.58 -20.78 -14.84
CA TYR A 26 16.01 -22.09 -15.02
C TYR A 26 15.52 -22.28 -16.46
N LYS A 27 14.83 -21.30 -17.04
CA LYS A 27 14.38 -21.35 -18.44
C LYS A 27 15.51 -20.92 -19.38
N LYS A 28 16.30 -21.88 -19.88
CA LYS A 28 17.40 -21.59 -20.83
C LYS A 28 16.91 -21.05 -22.19
N ASN A 29 15.81 -21.60 -22.72
CA ASN A 29 15.21 -21.18 -23.99
C ASN A 29 14.03 -20.21 -23.77
N TRP A 30 14.29 -19.09 -23.11
CA TRP A 30 13.27 -18.07 -22.85
C TRP A 30 12.96 -17.27 -24.13
N LYS A 31 11.72 -16.80 -24.26
CA LYS A 31 11.28 -15.89 -25.34
C LYS A 31 11.21 -14.45 -24.82
N PRO A 32 11.58 -13.44 -25.63
CA PRO A 32 11.47 -12.04 -25.22
C PRO A 32 10.06 -11.68 -24.78
N ASN A 33 9.94 -10.86 -23.72
CA ASN A 33 8.70 -10.29 -23.20
C ASN A 33 7.68 -11.29 -22.61
N ILE A 34 8.01 -12.58 -22.53
CA ILE A 34 7.19 -13.58 -21.85
C ILE A 34 7.67 -13.71 -20.41
N VAL A 35 6.74 -13.61 -19.45
CA VAL A 35 7.04 -13.82 -18.03
C VAL A 35 6.94 -15.32 -17.71
N TYR A 36 8.00 -15.92 -17.20
CA TYR A 36 7.98 -17.30 -16.70
C TYR A 36 7.72 -17.26 -15.19
N LEU A 37 6.50 -17.62 -14.76
CA LEU A 37 6.08 -17.60 -13.36
C LEU A 37 6.31 -18.95 -12.70
N TYR A 38 7.25 -19.02 -11.77
CA TYR A 38 7.53 -20.19 -10.95
C TYR A 38 6.70 -20.14 -9.67
N GLN A 39 5.78 -21.09 -9.53
CA GLN A 39 4.81 -21.13 -8.44
C GLN A 39 4.47 -22.55 -7.99
N PHE A 40 3.70 -22.66 -6.90
CA PHE A 40 3.21 -23.95 -6.42
C PHE A 40 2.31 -24.63 -7.46
N TYR A 41 2.18 -25.96 -7.33
CA TYR A 41 1.32 -26.75 -8.20
C TYR A 41 -0.12 -26.21 -8.25
N ARG A 42 -0.59 -25.97 -9.46
CA ARG A 42 -1.97 -25.57 -9.74
C ARG A 42 -2.92 -26.73 -9.53
N ARG A 43 -3.91 -26.59 -8.64
CA ARG A 43 -5.04 -27.53 -8.53
C ARG A 43 -6.19 -27.00 -9.38
N GLU A 44 -6.23 -27.39 -10.66
CA GLU A 44 -7.08 -26.78 -11.69
C GLU A 44 -8.56 -26.66 -11.29
N GLU A 45 -9.11 -27.67 -10.62
CA GLU A 45 -10.53 -27.72 -10.25
C GLU A 45 -10.87 -26.99 -8.96
N VAL A 46 -9.89 -26.68 -8.11
CA VAL A 46 -10.15 -26.20 -6.73
C VAL A 46 -9.54 -24.81 -6.47
N LEU A 47 -8.27 -24.62 -6.84
CA LEU A 47 -7.57 -23.37 -6.55
C LEU A 47 -6.34 -23.19 -7.46
N PRO A 48 -6.16 -22.02 -8.09
CA PRO A 48 -5.01 -21.76 -8.95
C PRO A 48 -3.65 -21.92 -8.24
N SER A 49 -3.56 -21.56 -6.95
CA SER A 49 -2.39 -21.78 -6.11
C SER A 49 -2.76 -21.75 -4.62
N LEU A 50 -2.20 -22.67 -3.82
CA LEU A 50 -2.35 -22.69 -2.35
C LEU A 50 -1.65 -21.53 -1.62
N SER A 51 -0.72 -20.83 -2.29
CA SER A 51 -0.03 -19.67 -1.72
C SER A 51 -0.69 -18.36 -2.16
N PRO A 52 -1.02 -17.45 -1.21
CA PRO A 52 -1.54 -16.13 -1.54
C PRO A 52 -0.53 -15.28 -2.32
N PHE A 53 0.77 -15.49 -2.13
CA PHE A 53 1.81 -14.75 -2.84
C PHE A 53 1.90 -15.13 -4.32
N CYS A 54 1.78 -16.43 -4.63
CA CYS A 54 1.73 -16.93 -6.00
C CYS A 54 0.45 -16.43 -6.69
N LEU A 55 -0.69 -16.57 -6.01
CA LEU A 55 -1.98 -16.10 -6.52
C LEU A 55 -1.98 -14.58 -6.79
N LYS A 56 -1.34 -13.78 -5.92
CA LYS A 56 -1.18 -12.33 -6.10
C LYS A 56 -0.47 -11.99 -7.41
N VAL A 57 0.66 -12.63 -7.69
CA VAL A 57 1.44 -12.38 -8.92
C VAL A 57 0.68 -12.86 -10.16
N GLU A 58 0.11 -14.07 -10.12
CA GLU A 58 -0.67 -14.59 -11.25
C GLU A 58 -1.90 -13.72 -11.56
N THR A 59 -2.64 -13.33 -10.52
CA THR A 59 -3.81 -12.46 -10.67
C THR A 59 -3.42 -11.11 -11.25
N TRP A 60 -2.30 -10.54 -10.81
CA TRP A 60 -1.81 -9.26 -11.33
C TRP A 60 -1.39 -9.37 -12.81
N LEU A 61 -0.71 -10.44 -13.21
CA LEU A 61 -0.37 -10.72 -14.61
C LEU A 61 -1.62 -10.80 -15.49
N ARG A 62 -2.62 -11.58 -15.05
CA ARG A 62 -3.91 -11.72 -15.75
C ARG A 62 -4.67 -10.40 -15.84
N ALA A 63 -4.75 -9.64 -14.75
CA ALA A 63 -5.45 -8.37 -14.69
C ALA A 63 -4.85 -7.31 -15.65
N ASN A 64 -3.54 -7.38 -15.89
CA ASN A 64 -2.85 -6.48 -16.82
C ASN A 64 -2.61 -7.10 -18.21
N GLN A 65 -3.21 -8.27 -18.51
CA GLN A 65 -3.11 -8.96 -19.80
C GLN A 65 -1.66 -9.21 -20.25
N ILE A 66 -0.74 -9.44 -19.30
CA ILE A 66 0.65 -9.77 -19.59
C ILE A 66 0.75 -11.25 -19.95
N GLN A 67 1.45 -11.55 -21.04
CA GLN A 67 1.72 -12.93 -21.44
C GLN A 67 2.68 -13.60 -20.45
N TYR A 68 2.29 -14.76 -19.93
CA TYR A 68 3.10 -15.52 -19.00
C TYR A 68 2.92 -17.03 -19.17
N GLU A 69 3.94 -17.79 -18.76
CA GLU A 69 3.91 -19.24 -18.65
C GLU A 69 3.97 -19.63 -17.17
N SER A 70 3.03 -20.43 -16.69
CA SER A 70 3.02 -20.94 -15.32
C SER A 70 3.84 -22.21 -15.22
N ILE A 71 4.89 -22.20 -14.41
CA ILE A 71 5.78 -23.33 -14.17
C ILE A 71 5.52 -23.85 -12.75
N ASN A 72 4.97 -25.06 -12.67
CA ASN A 72 4.68 -25.71 -11.40
C ASN A 72 5.98 -26.24 -10.77
N CYS A 73 6.26 -25.81 -9.54
CA CYS A 73 7.48 -26.15 -8.82
C CYS A 73 7.15 -26.86 -7.51
N LEU A 74 7.62 -28.09 -7.38
CA LEU A 74 7.55 -28.81 -6.11
C LEU A 74 8.74 -28.43 -5.21
N PHE A 75 9.95 -28.53 -5.74
CA PHE A 75 11.21 -28.29 -4.99
C PHE A 75 11.99 -27.05 -5.45
N THR A 76 11.72 -26.53 -6.64
CA THR A 76 12.39 -25.32 -7.14
C THR A 76 12.03 -24.12 -6.28
N ARG A 77 13.02 -23.30 -5.93
CA ARG A 77 12.89 -22.08 -5.13
C ARG A 77 13.74 -20.99 -5.76
N SER A 78 13.42 -19.74 -5.47
CA SER A 78 14.29 -18.65 -5.88
C SER A 78 15.66 -18.72 -5.22
N ASN A 79 16.59 -17.89 -5.68
CA ASN A 79 17.88 -17.68 -5.02
C ASN A 79 17.76 -17.26 -3.54
N LYS A 80 16.61 -16.73 -3.12
CA LYS A 80 16.27 -16.37 -1.73
C LYS A 80 15.49 -17.47 -0.98
N GLY A 81 15.30 -18.64 -1.58
CA GLY A 81 14.47 -19.71 -1.02
C GLY A 81 12.96 -19.43 -1.04
N LEU A 82 12.51 -18.40 -1.78
CA LEU A 82 11.12 -17.94 -1.82
C LEU A 82 10.36 -18.44 -3.05
N LEU A 83 9.03 -18.51 -2.92
CA LEU A 83 8.07 -18.61 -4.03
C LEU A 83 6.96 -17.55 -3.83
N PRO A 84 6.42 -16.94 -4.90
CA PRO A 84 6.81 -17.12 -6.30
C PRO A 84 8.12 -16.41 -6.63
N PHE A 85 8.70 -16.78 -7.77
CA PHE A 85 9.67 -15.97 -8.49
C PHE A 85 9.33 -15.99 -9.98
N ILE A 86 9.89 -15.05 -10.73
CA ILE A 86 9.73 -14.99 -12.18
C ILE A 86 11.08 -14.97 -12.88
N GLU A 87 11.05 -15.35 -14.15
CA GLU A 87 12.11 -15.03 -15.10
C GLU A 87 11.53 -14.21 -16.25
N LEU A 88 12.18 -13.10 -16.59
CA LEU A 88 11.78 -12.21 -17.68
C LEU A 88 13.05 -11.75 -18.41
N ASN A 89 13.14 -12.02 -19.71
CA ASN A 89 14.30 -11.65 -20.53
C ASN A 89 15.66 -12.12 -19.95
N GLY A 90 15.67 -13.29 -19.30
CA GLY A 90 16.84 -13.82 -18.61
C GLY A 90 17.14 -13.16 -17.25
N GLU A 91 16.31 -12.26 -16.74
CA GLU A 91 16.43 -11.73 -15.39
C GLU A 91 15.61 -12.57 -14.40
N HIS A 92 16.22 -12.99 -13.30
CA HIS A 92 15.56 -13.71 -12.21
C HIS A 92 15.11 -12.75 -11.10
N ILE A 93 13.81 -12.76 -10.78
CA ILE A 93 13.22 -11.82 -9.81
C ILE A 93 12.35 -12.58 -8.82
N ALA A 94 12.65 -12.45 -7.54
CA ALA A 94 11.94 -13.09 -6.45
C ALA A 94 11.25 -12.06 -5.54
N ASP A 95 10.28 -12.54 -4.74
CA ASP A 95 9.38 -11.74 -3.89
C ASP A 95 8.19 -11.13 -4.66
N SER A 96 6.97 -11.46 -4.25
CA SER A 96 5.75 -11.03 -4.95
C SER A 96 5.61 -9.51 -5.12
N GLN A 97 6.10 -8.71 -4.16
CA GLN A 97 6.01 -7.26 -4.21
C GLN A 97 7.05 -6.70 -5.17
N LEU A 98 8.29 -7.20 -5.11
CA LEU A 98 9.36 -6.78 -6.01
C LEU A 98 9.09 -7.21 -7.46
N ILE A 99 8.54 -8.41 -7.65
CA ILE A 99 8.09 -8.91 -8.95
C ILE A 99 7.08 -7.93 -9.58
N ILE A 100 6.02 -7.57 -8.84
CA ILE A 100 4.99 -6.65 -9.35
C ILE A 100 5.58 -5.27 -9.63
N GLN A 101 6.44 -4.73 -8.76
CA GLN A 101 7.08 -3.44 -8.99
C GLN A 101 7.94 -3.45 -10.26
N HIS A 102 8.75 -4.50 -10.43
CA HIS A 102 9.60 -4.64 -11.61
C HIS A 102 8.76 -4.78 -12.89
N LEU A 103 7.76 -5.67 -12.89
CA LEU A 103 6.87 -5.85 -14.05
C LEU A 103 6.08 -4.58 -14.36
N GLN A 104 5.59 -3.87 -13.34
CA GLN A 104 4.86 -2.62 -13.52
C GLN A 104 5.73 -1.57 -14.20
N LYS A 105 7.01 -1.46 -13.81
CA LYS A 105 7.98 -0.57 -14.43
C LYS A 105 8.31 -1.01 -15.86
N TYR A 106 8.57 -2.29 -16.07
CA TYR A 106 8.96 -2.85 -17.36
C TYR A 106 7.86 -2.70 -18.42
N PHE A 107 6.64 -3.14 -18.10
CA PHE A 107 5.48 -3.04 -18.98
C PHE A 107 4.82 -1.65 -18.98
N LYS A 108 5.40 -0.67 -18.27
CA LYS A 108 4.89 0.70 -18.14
C LYS A 108 3.41 0.74 -17.74
N ILE A 109 3.02 -0.14 -16.82
CA ILE A 109 1.65 -0.20 -16.31
C ILE A 109 1.45 0.96 -15.37
N GLU A 110 0.84 2.02 -15.90
CA GLU A 110 0.56 3.20 -15.10
C GLU A 110 -0.55 2.90 -14.08
N ALA A 111 -0.23 3.03 -12.79
CA ALA A 111 -1.24 3.10 -11.74
C ALA A 111 -2.31 4.17 -12.04
N ARG A 112 -1.95 5.18 -12.84
CA ARG A 112 -2.83 6.21 -13.38
C ARG A 112 -4.06 5.66 -14.10
N LYS A 113 -3.94 4.56 -14.86
CA LYS A 113 -5.12 3.96 -15.53
C LYS A 113 -6.14 3.42 -14.52
N ARG A 114 -5.67 2.83 -13.41
CA ARG A 114 -6.53 2.36 -12.31
C ARG A 114 -7.15 3.53 -11.54
N LEU A 115 -6.35 4.56 -11.23
CA LEU A 115 -6.86 5.80 -10.62
C LEU A 115 -7.92 6.45 -11.50
N TYR A 116 -7.69 6.50 -12.82
CA TYR A 116 -8.64 7.00 -13.80
C TYR A 116 -9.94 6.18 -13.83
N GLN A 117 -9.84 4.85 -13.79
CA GLN A 117 -11.02 3.97 -13.71
C GLN A 117 -11.82 4.18 -12.42
N HIS A 118 -11.14 4.39 -11.28
CA HIS A 118 -11.76 4.67 -9.98
C HIS A 118 -12.30 6.10 -9.84
N GLY A 119 -12.25 6.91 -10.89
CA GLY A 119 -12.75 8.30 -10.89
C GLY A 119 -11.76 9.32 -10.36
N ILE A 120 -10.93 8.97 -9.37
CA ILE A 120 -9.92 9.87 -8.77
C ILE A 120 -9.00 10.49 -9.85
N GLY A 121 -8.57 9.68 -10.83
CA GLY A 121 -7.69 10.14 -11.90
C GLY A 121 -8.40 10.92 -13.03
N ARG A 122 -9.72 11.09 -12.99
CA ARG A 122 -10.49 11.89 -13.97
C ARG A 122 -10.51 13.37 -13.61
N HIS A 123 -10.26 13.72 -12.35
CA HIS A 123 -10.34 15.08 -11.87
C HIS A 123 -9.04 15.84 -12.16
N SER A 124 -9.16 17.05 -12.68
CA SER A 124 -8.03 17.98 -12.71
C SER A 124 -7.64 18.38 -11.28
N ARG A 125 -6.46 18.99 -11.13
CA ARG A 125 -6.02 19.50 -9.82
C ARG A 125 -7.04 20.49 -9.23
N ASP A 126 -7.62 21.33 -10.08
CA ASP A 126 -8.61 22.33 -9.68
C ASP A 126 -9.94 21.68 -9.28
N ASP A 127 -10.37 20.62 -9.99
CA ASP A 127 -11.56 19.86 -9.61
C ASP A 127 -11.38 19.18 -8.25
N ILE A 128 -10.21 18.58 -7.98
CA ILE A 128 -9.90 17.96 -6.69
C ILE A 128 -9.97 19.01 -5.56
N ILE A 129 -9.41 20.20 -5.79
CA ILE A 129 -9.45 21.29 -4.81
C ILE A 129 -10.89 21.79 -4.60
N SER A 130 -11.70 21.85 -5.67
CA SER A 130 -13.11 22.22 -5.61
C SER A 130 -13.95 21.22 -4.81
N ILE A 131 -13.74 19.91 -5.04
CA ILE A 131 -14.38 18.83 -4.27
C ILE A 131 -14.01 18.96 -2.80
N LEU A 132 -12.72 19.10 -2.49
CA LEU A 132 -12.23 19.27 -1.12
C LEU A 132 -12.85 20.51 -0.44
N HIS A 133 -12.92 21.63 -1.15
CA HIS A 133 -13.57 22.84 -0.64
C HIS A 133 -15.04 22.60 -0.30
N ASN A 134 -15.77 21.87 -1.15
CA ASN A 134 -17.19 21.58 -0.93
C ASN A 134 -17.39 20.61 0.24
N ASP A 135 -16.53 19.59 0.38
CA ASP A 135 -16.57 18.65 1.49
C ASP A 135 -16.30 19.35 2.83
N ILE A 136 -15.26 20.20 2.90
CA ILE A 136 -14.96 20.97 4.11
C ILE A 136 -16.08 21.97 4.41
N ARG A 137 -16.67 22.60 3.38
CA ARG A 137 -17.84 23.47 3.55
C ARG A 137 -19.02 22.72 4.16
N ALA A 138 -19.29 21.50 3.71
CA ALA A 138 -20.37 20.68 4.27
C ALA A 138 -20.11 20.35 5.75
N VAL A 139 -18.87 19.99 6.11
CA VAL A 139 -18.45 19.79 7.51
C VAL A 139 -18.62 21.07 8.33
N ASP A 140 -18.19 22.20 7.80
CA ASP A 140 -18.27 23.51 8.46
C ASP A 140 -19.72 23.96 8.68
N LEU A 141 -20.62 23.69 7.73
CA LEU A 141 -22.06 23.95 7.86
C LEU A 141 -22.70 23.06 8.92
N ILE A 142 -22.35 21.77 8.98
CA ILE A 142 -22.83 20.86 10.02
C ILE A 142 -22.32 21.30 11.38
N LEU A 143 -21.03 21.69 11.48
CA LEU A 143 -20.44 22.19 12.72
C LEU A 143 -21.16 23.45 13.21
N GLY A 144 -21.31 24.46 12.35
CA GLY A 144 -21.86 25.76 12.75
C GLY A 144 -21.13 26.31 13.98
N ASP A 145 -21.87 26.86 14.94
CA ASP A 145 -21.30 27.39 16.19
C ASP A 145 -21.15 26.34 17.30
N LYS A 146 -21.35 25.05 16.98
CA LYS A 146 -21.27 23.96 17.97
C LYS A 146 -19.82 23.58 18.26
N LYS A 147 -19.62 23.00 19.45
CA LYS A 147 -18.31 22.46 19.86
C LYS A 147 -17.92 21.20 19.08
N PHE A 148 -18.88 20.37 18.69
CA PHE A 148 -18.67 19.20 17.85
C PHE A 148 -19.81 19.14 16.82
N LEU A 149 -19.67 18.30 15.79
CA LEU A 149 -20.60 18.25 14.65
C LEU A 149 -22.06 18.12 15.08
N PHE A 150 -22.33 17.37 16.16
CA PHE A 150 -23.68 17.08 16.64
C PHE A 150 -23.93 17.50 18.10
N GLY A 151 -23.13 18.41 18.67
CA GLY A 151 -23.38 18.97 20.01
C GLY A 151 -22.12 19.15 20.87
N ASP A 152 -22.24 18.91 22.18
CA ASP A 152 -21.17 19.17 23.16
C ASP A 152 -20.20 18.02 23.39
N LYS A 153 -20.55 16.82 22.92
CA LYS A 153 -19.72 15.62 22.98
C LYS A 153 -19.36 15.16 21.57
N PRO A 154 -18.12 14.70 21.34
CA PRO A 154 -17.74 14.21 20.03
C PRO A 154 -18.41 12.88 19.74
N THR A 155 -18.68 12.68 18.46
CA THR A 155 -19.23 11.46 17.89
C THR A 155 -18.19 10.81 16.97
N THR A 156 -18.50 9.62 16.45
CA THR A 156 -17.68 8.97 15.43
C THR A 156 -17.40 9.89 14.23
N ALA A 157 -18.34 10.75 13.86
CA ALA A 157 -18.17 11.69 12.75
C ALA A 157 -17.04 12.70 13.03
N ASP A 158 -16.95 13.22 14.26
CA ASP A 158 -15.87 14.13 14.66
C ASP A 158 -14.51 13.44 14.57
N PHE A 159 -14.42 12.19 15.04
CA PHE A 159 -13.19 11.39 14.95
C PHE A 159 -12.78 11.14 13.50
N THR A 160 -13.75 10.85 12.63
CA THR A 160 -13.50 10.64 11.20
C THR A 160 -13.03 11.92 10.51
N VAL A 161 -13.69 13.06 10.75
CA VAL A 161 -13.27 14.36 10.21
C VAL A 161 -11.88 14.72 10.69
N PHE A 162 -11.62 14.55 11.99
CA PHE A 162 -10.30 14.76 12.57
C PHE A 162 -9.24 13.89 11.90
N ALA A 163 -9.48 12.58 11.74
CA ALA A 163 -8.50 11.67 11.14
C ALA A 163 -8.12 12.07 9.70
N HIS A 164 -9.10 12.44 8.87
CA HIS A 164 -8.85 12.82 7.47
C HIS A 164 -8.14 14.18 7.36
N LEU A 165 -8.56 15.19 8.14
CA LEU A 165 -7.98 16.52 8.06
C LEU A 165 -6.63 16.62 8.79
N ALA A 166 -6.46 15.97 9.93
CA ALA A 166 -5.25 16.05 10.74
C ALA A 166 -4.03 15.45 10.03
N THR A 167 -4.22 14.35 9.29
CA THR A 167 -3.14 13.65 8.56
C THR A 167 -2.52 14.49 7.45
N THR A 168 -3.17 15.57 7.03
CA THR A 168 -2.70 16.45 5.97
C THR A 168 -2.43 17.87 6.47
N TYR A 169 -3.29 18.41 7.33
CA TYR A 169 -3.12 19.75 7.90
C TYR A 169 -1.88 19.89 8.79
N PHE A 170 -1.56 18.87 9.60
CA PHE A 170 -0.44 18.92 10.55
C PHE A 170 0.90 18.42 9.97
N LEU A 171 1.00 18.25 8.66
CA LEU A 171 2.28 17.96 8.01
C LEU A 171 3.15 19.23 7.95
N PRO A 172 4.49 19.12 7.98
CA PRO A 172 5.40 20.27 7.92
C PRO A 172 5.46 20.94 6.53
N TYR A 173 4.57 20.56 5.61
CA TYR A 173 4.51 21.07 4.25
C TYR A 173 3.14 21.70 4.01
N ARG A 174 3.11 22.92 3.47
CA ARG A 174 1.87 23.58 3.03
C ARG A 174 1.22 22.74 1.92
N GLN A 175 -0.07 22.49 2.07
CA GLN A 175 -0.91 21.78 1.10
C GLN A 175 -2.18 22.62 0.85
N PRO A 176 -2.93 22.41 -0.25
CA PRO A 176 -4.17 23.14 -0.51
C PRO A 176 -5.17 23.10 0.67
N ILE A 177 -5.19 22.00 1.42
CA ILE A 177 -6.02 21.88 2.63
C ILE A 177 -5.61 22.85 3.74
N THR A 178 -4.32 23.15 3.87
CA THR A 178 -3.78 24.09 4.85
C THR A 178 -4.34 25.48 4.58
N ASP A 179 -4.27 25.93 3.33
CA ASP A 179 -4.77 27.24 2.91
C ASP A 179 -6.30 27.32 3.07
N LEU A 180 -7.03 26.25 2.68
CA LEU A 180 -8.49 26.19 2.87
C LEU A 180 -8.91 26.29 4.35
N LEU A 181 -8.25 25.55 5.24
CA LEU A 181 -8.59 25.55 6.67
C LEU A 181 -8.17 26.84 7.37
N ASP A 182 -7.04 27.42 6.99
CA ASP A 182 -6.54 28.68 7.56
C ASP A 182 -7.38 29.88 7.10
N GLU A 183 -7.72 29.96 5.82
CA GLU A 183 -8.34 31.16 5.23
C GLU A 183 -9.86 31.08 5.17
N LYS A 184 -10.44 29.91 4.83
CA LYS A 184 -11.87 29.79 4.52
C LYS A 184 -12.68 29.10 5.60
N PHE A 185 -12.09 28.20 6.36
CA PHE A 185 -12.81 27.36 7.33
C PHE A 185 -12.18 27.36 8.74
N PRO A 186 -12.06 28.53 9.39
CA PRO A 186 -11.41 28.66 10.69
C PRO A 186 -12.12 27.86 11.80
N ARG A 187 -13.44 27.62 11.70
CA ARG A 187 -14.19 26.80 12.66
C ARG A 187 -13.81 25.32 12.56
N THR A 188 -13.75 24.78 11.33
CA THR A 188 -13.30 23.41 11.10
C THR A 188 -11.84 23.24 11.52
N LYS A 189 -10.98 24.23 11.29
CA LYS A 189 -9.62 24.28 11.86
C LYS A 189 -9.66 24.22 13.40
N ALA A 190 -10.49 25.03 14.04
CA ALA A 190 -10.61 25.03 15.50
C ALA A 190 -11.09 23.68 16.05
N LEU A 191 -11.95 22.95 15.33
CA LEU A 191 -12.35 21.58 15.67
C LEU A 191 -11.14 20.65 15.70
N ILE A 192 -10.36 20.57 14.61
CA ILE A 192 -9.23 19.64 14.54
C ILE A 192 -8.10 20.02 15.52
N VAL A 193 -7.87 21.31 15.74
CA VAL A 193 -6.88 21.80 16.72
C VAL A 193 -7.29 21.41 18.14
N ARG A 194 -8.57 21.60 18.50
CA ARG A 194 -9.11 21.20 19.81
C ARG A 194 -9.02 19.68 20.02
N MET A 195 -9.36 18.89 19.01
CA MET A 195 -9.29 17.43 19.10
C MET A 195 -7.85 16.93 19.25
N ARG A 196 -6.90 17.49 18.50
CA ARG A 196 -5.48 17.18 18.67
C ARG A 196 -5.02 17.50 20.10
N ALA A 197 -5.31 18.71 20.58
CA ALA A 197 -4.88 19.16 21.90
C ALA A 197 -5.46 18.31 23.05
N HIS A 198 -6.71 17.84 22.89
CA HIS A 198 -7.39 17.07 23.93
C HIS A 198 -7.04 15.58 23.92
N TYR A 199 -6.95 14.96 22.74
CA TYR A 199 -6.76 13.51 22.61
C TYR A 199 -5.32 13.07 22.32
N PHE A 200 -4.47 13.99 21.87
CA PHE A 200 -3.06 13.74 21.53
C PHE A 200 -2.13 14.82 22.09
N PRO A 201 -2.17 15.11 23.42
CA PRO A 201 -1.34 16.16 24.02
C PRO A 201 0.17 15.90 23.88
N GLU A 202 0.59 14.64 23.71
CA GLU A 202 1.97 14.23 23.49
C GLU A 202 2.45 14.41 22.04
N TRP A 203 1.54 14.69 21.09
CA TRP A 203 1.89 14.87 19.68
C TRP A 203 2.66 16.17 19.50
N LYS A 204 3.98 16.03 19.43
CA LYS A 204 4.91 17.12 19.09
C LYS A 204 4.67 17.55 17.66
N TYR A 205 4.11 18.75 17.50
CA TYR A 205 4.03 19.42 16.21
C TYR A 205 5.38 20.08 15.91
N PRO A 206 5.96 19.91 14.72
CA PRO A 206 7.09 20.73 14.30
C PRO A 206 6.58 22.17 14.20
N THR A 207 6.95 23.02 15.17
CA THR A 207 6.80 24.47 15.06
C THR A 207 7.58 25.00 13.89
#